data_AF-J7T4T6-F1
#
_entry.id   AF-J7T4T6-F1
#
_cell.length_a   1.000
_cell.length_b   1.000
_cell.length_c   1.000
_cell.angle_alpha   90.00
_cell.angle_beta   90.00
_cell.angle_gamma   90.00
#
_symmetry.space_group_name_H-M   'P 1'
#
loop_
_entity.id
_entity.type
_entity.pdbx_description
1 polymer ?
#
loop_
_entity_poly.entity_id
_entity_poly.type
_entity_poly.pdbx_seq_one_letter_code
_entity_poly.pdbx_strand_id
1 'polypeptide(L)'
;MKVIENIKVIPKFVRTCPLLAICTESRQHQKVVVRHIWKDALEVCEDIRHQSGMKERYQHRKEMIERLFGTAKEYHNLRYTRKKESPKWKIRLGLL
;
A
#
# COMPACT_ATOMS: atom_id res chain seq x y z
N MET A 1 2.31 0.45 -5.74
CA MET A 1 1.20 1.33 -5.30
C MET A 1 1.69 2.78 -5.31
N LYS A 2 1.30 3.58 -6.31
CA LYS A 2 1.43 5.04 -6.27
C LYS A 2 0.02 5.61 -6.21
N VAL A 3 -0.50 5.86 -5.01
CA VAL A 3 -1.70 6.68 -4.86
C VAL A 3 -1.24 8.13 -5.07
N ILE A 4 -1.33 8.58 -6.31
CA ILE A 4 -1.05 9.96 -6.72
C ILE A 4 -2.39 10.68 -6.66
N GLU A 5 -2.64 11.42 -5.58
CA GLU A 5 -3.71 12.40 -5.62
C GLU A 5 -3.18 13.65 -6.33
N ASN A 6 -3.77 13.95 -7.49
CA ASN A 6 -3.54 15.18 -8.21
C ASN A 6 -4.33 16.29 -7.52
N ILE A 7 -3.74 16.92 -6.50
CA ILE A 7 -4.38 18.05 -5.83
C ILE A 7 -4.37 19.24 -6.80
N LYS A 8 -5.56 19.54 -7.29
CA LYS A 8 -5.88 20.62 -8.21
C LYS A 8 -5.97 21.95 -7.45
N VAL A 9 -4.84 22.62 -7.24
CA VAL A 9 -4.83 23.94 -6.60
C VAL A 9 -4.98 25.02 -7.66
N ILE A 10 -6.07 25.77 -7.61
CA ILE A 10 -6.26 26.98 -8.43
C ILE A 10 -6.05 28.18 -7.51
N PRO A 11 -4.88 28.85 -7.54
CA PRO A 11 -4.71 30.09 -6.79
C PRO A 11 -5.56 31.18 -7.45
N LYS A 12 -6.43 31.84 -6.68
CA LYS A 12 -7.38 32.85 -7.19
C LYS A 12 -6.69 34.00 -7.96
N PHE A 13 -5.42 34.25 -7.68
CA PHE A 13 -4.59 35.30 -8.28
C PHE A 13 -4.05 34.97 -9.69
N VAL A 14 -4.13 33.71 -10.13
CA VAL A 14 -3.50 33.28 -11.39
C VAL A 14 -4.22 33.83 -12.62
N ARG A 15 -5.52 34.15 -12.55
CA ARG A 15 -6.27 34.64 -13.72
C ARG A 15 -5.92 36.07 -14.16
N THR A 16 -5.29 36.86 -13.31
CA THR A 16 -4.99 38.28 -13.55
C THR A 16 -3.51 38.58 -13.74
N CYS A 17 -2.64 37.56 -13.73
CA CYS A 17 -1.20 37.76 -13.80
C CYS A 17 -0.73 37.99 -15.25
N PRO A 18 -0.10 39.13 -15.58
CA PRO A 18 0.39 39.42 -16.94
C PRO A 18 1.57 38.53 -17.37
N LEU A 19 2.23 37.85 -16.43
CA LEU A 19 3.37 36.97 -16.70
C LEU A 19 2.98 35.50 -16.88
N LEU A 20 1.69 35.18 -17.03
CA LEU A 20 1.18 33.81 -17.08
C LEU A 20 1.87 32.93 -18.13
N ALA A 21 2.10 33.50 -19.32
CA ALA A 21 2.73 32.83 -20.45
C ALA A 21 4.20 32.47 -20.19
N ILE A 22 4.84 33.12 -19.22
CA ILE A 22 6.23 32.90 -18.82
C ILE A 22 6.30 31.98 -17.59
N CYS A 23 5.31 32.06 -16.69
CA CYS A 23 5.35 31.38 -15.39
C CYS A 23 4.95 29.89 -15.43
N THR A 24 4.19 29.42 -16.43
CA THR A 24 3.73 28.01 -16.49
C THR A 24 3.56 27.49 -17.91
N GLU A 25 4.10 26.30 -18.20
CA GLU A 25 3.87 25.57 -19.47
C GLU A 25 2.57 24.73 -19.47
N SER A 26 1.86 24.67 -18.34
CA SER A 26 0.65 23.87 -18.18
C SER A 26 -0.55 24.53 -18.87
N ARG A 27 -1.15 23.84 -19.85
CA ARG A 27 -2.35 24.32 -20.59
C ARG A 27 -3.52 24.72 -19.70
N GLN A 28 -3.62 24.13 -18.51
CA GLN A 28 -4.72 24.35 -17.57
C GLN A 28 -4.40 25.42 -16.51
N HIS A 29 -3.18 26.01 -16.54
CA HIS A 29 -2.68 26.98 -15.56
C HIS A 29 -2.90 26.54 -14.10
N GLN A 30 -2.86 25.23 -13.89
CA GLN A 30 -3.15 24.57 -12.64
C GLN A 30 -1.88 23.94 -12.10
N LYS A 31 -1.57 24.23 -10.84
CA LYS A 31 -0.50 23.54 -10.14
C LYS A 31 -0.98 22.14 -9.79
N VAL A 32 -0.35 21.13 -10.39
CA VAL A 32 -0.55 19.73 -10.02
C VAL A 32 0.51 19.39 -9.00
N VAL A 33 0.09 19.05 -7.78
CA VAL A 33 0.98 18.58 -6.73
C VAL A 33 0.81 17.07 -6.61
N VAL A 34 1.88 16.32 -6.86
CA VAL A 34 1.94 14.88 -6.67
C VAL A 34 2.48 14.60 -5.27
N ARG A 35 1.67 13.97 -4.42
CA ARG A 35 2.09 13.49 -3.09
C ARG A 35 1.83 12.01 -2.94
N HIS A 36 2.70 11.36 -2.18
CA HIS A 36 2.50 9.98 -1.74
C HIS A 36 1.80 10.00 -0.37
N ILE A 37 0.48 9.84 -0.36
CA ILE A 37 -0.36 9.97 0.84
C ILE A 37 0.10 9.06 1.97
N TRP A 38 0.49 7.84 1.62
CA TRP A 38 0.86 6.82 2.60
C TRP A 38 2.35 6.79 2.92
N LYS A 39 3.17 7.66 2.32
CA LYS A 39 4.63 7.59 2.51
C LYS A 39 4.99 7.85 3.97
N ASP A 40 4.44 8.90 4.55
CA ASP A 40 4.72 9.29 5.93
C ASP A 40 4.26 8.20 6.91
N ALA A 41 3.08 7.61 6.66
CA ALA A 41 2.58 6.49 7.47
C ALA A 41 3.43 5.21 7.30
N LEU A 42 3.94 4.94 6.10
CA LEU A 42 4.83 3.80 5.82
C LEU A 42 6.18 3.97 6.52
N GLU A 43 6.72 5.18 6.56
CA GLU A 43 7.97 5.51 7.25
C GLU A 43 7.83 5.24 8.76
N VAL A 44 6.74 5.72 9.39
CA VAL A 44 6.43 5.43 10.80
C VAL A 44 6.28 3.92 11.07
N CYS A 45 5.64 3.18 10.16
CA CYS A 45 5.53 1.73 10.31
C CYS A 45 6.89 1.03 10.29
N GLU A 46 7.81 1.51 9.43
CA GLU A 46 9.15 0.95 9.30
C GLU A 46 10.01 1.27 10.54
N ASP A 47 9.87 2.46 11.13
CA ASP A 47 10.52 2.81 12.38
C ASP A 47 10.06 1.90 13.53
N ILE A 48 8.76 1.66 13.65
CA ILE A 48 8.19 0.74 14.64
C ILE A 48 8.74 -0.67 14.47
N ARG A 49 8.90 -1.12 13.22
CA ARG A 49 9.42 -2.47 12.91
C ARG A 49 10.85 -2.68 13.43
N HIS A 50 11.67 -1.62 13.41
CA HIS A 50 13.07 -1.69 13.83
C HIS A 50 13.28 -1.51 15.34
N GLN A 51 12.23 -1.19 16.10
CA GLN A 51 12.30 -1.15 17.56
C GLN A 51 12.66 -2.52 18.15
N SER A 52 13.49 -2.53 19.20
CA SER A 52 14.08 -3.76 19.77
C SER A 52 13.04 -4.83 20.13
N GLY A 53 11.96 -4.46 20.83
CA GLY A 53 10.88 -5.39 21.19
C GLY A 53 10.00 -5.83 20.01
N MET A 54 9.85 -4.98 19.00
CA MET A 54 9.08 -5.33 17.81
C MET A 54 9.84 -6.30 16.90
N LYS A 55 11.15 -6.11 16.75
CA LYS A 55 12.01 -6.98 15.92
C LYS A 55 11.92 -8.45 16.36
N GLU A 56 12.00 -8.71 17.67
CA GLU A 56 11.85 -10.04 18.24
C GLU A 56 10.45 -10.61 17.98
N ARG A 57 9.40 -9.81 18.20
CA ARG A 57 8.01 -10.23 17.93
C ARG A 57 7.78 -10.57 16.46
N TYR A 58 8.34 -9.79 15.53
CA TYR A 58 8.26 -10.06 14.09
C TYR A 58 9.06 -11.32 13.70
N GLN A 59 10.19 -11.59 14.37
CA GLN A 59 10.97 -12.82 14.19
C GLN A 59 10.16 -14.06 14.62
N HIS A 60 9.49 -14.02 15.77
CA HIS A 60 8.61 -15.13 16.18
C HIS A 60 7.39 -15.26 15.27
N ARG A 61 6.83 -14.15 14.80
CA ARG A 61 5.67 -14.18 13.92
C ARG A 61 5.96 -14.92 12.61
N LYS A 62 7.12 -14.68 11.98
CA LYS A 62 7.47 -15.41 10.74
C LYS A 62 7.57 -16.92 10.98
N GLU A 63 8.19 -17.35 12.08
CA GLU A 63 8.37 -18.76 12.40
C GLU A 63 7.03 -19.43 12.70
N MET A 64 6.15 -18.76 13.46
CA MET A 64 4.80 -19.25 13.75
C MET A 64 3.95 -19.36 12.50
N ILE A 65 4.01 -18.36 11.63
CA ILE A 65 3.31 -18.35 10.36
C ILE A 65 3.80 -19.51 9.48
N GLU A 66 5.10 -19.68 9.32
CA GLU A 66 5.68 -20.76 8.51
C GLU A 66 5.31 -22.14 9.06
N ARG A 67 5.38 -22.35 10.37
CA ARG A 67 4.95 -23.60 11.02
C ARG A 67 3.47 -23.87 10.78
N LEU A 68 2.61 -22.87 10.98
CA LEU A 68 1.17 -23.00 10.77
C LEU A 68 0.83 -23.30 9.30
N PHE A 69 1.52 -22.66 8.35
CA PHE A 69 1.35 -22.98 6.94
C PHE A 69 1.88 -24.37 6.59
N GLY A 70 2.98 -24.82 7.22
CA GLY A 70 3.51 -26.17 7.07
C GLY A 70 2.51 -27.23 7.53
N THR A 71 1.98 -27.09 8.75
CA THR A 71 0.98 -28.01 9.28
C THR A 71 -0.30 -27.98 8.45
N ALA A 72 -0.77 -26.81 8.04
CA ALA A 72 -1.97 -26.71 7.19
C ALA A 72 -1.78 -27.37 5.82
N LYS A 73 -0.57 -27.27 5.23
CA LYS A 73 -0.24 -27.96 3.99
C LYS A 73 -0.31 -29.48 4.13
N GLU A 74 0.13 -30.03 5.26
CA GLU A 74 0.17 -31.47 5.52
C GLU A 74 -1.19 -32.01 5.97
N TYR A 75 -1.77 -31.46 7.04
CA TYR A 75 -3.01 -31.97 7.62
C TYR A 75 -4.27 -31.61 6.83
N HIS A 76 -4.26 -30.49 6.11
CA HIS A 76 -5.42 -30.05 5.31
C HIS A 76 -5.21 -30.22 3.80
N ASN A 77 -4.19 -30.97 3.37
CA ASN A 77 -3.89 -31.25 1.95
C ASN A 77 -3.75 -29.99 1.07
N LEU A 78 -3.31 -28.86 1.65
CA LEU A 78 -3.12 -27.59 0.92
C LEU A 78 -1.83 -27.55 0.10
N ARG A 79 -1.06 -28.65 0.01
CA ARG A 79 0.14 -28.74 -0.84
C ARG A 79 -0.17 -28.53 -2.33
N TYR A 80 -1.33 -29.00 -2.79
CA TYR A 80 -1.73 -28.89 -4.19
C TYR A 80 -3.19 -28.44 -4.31
N THR A 81 -3.43 -27.35 -5.03
CA THR A 81 -4.76 -26.93 -5.41
C THR A 81 -5.27 -27.80 -6.56
N ARG A 82 -6.13 -28.79 -6.27
CA ARG A 82 -6.78 -29.63 -7.30
C ARG A 82 -7.95 -28.96 -8.02
N LYS A 83 -8.23 -27.68 -7.74
CA LYS A 83 -9.34 -26.96 -8.36
C LYS A 83 -8.86 -26.30 -9.66
N LYS A 84 -9.25 -26.89 -10.79
CA LYS A 84 -9.41 -26.14 -12.05
C LYS A 84 -10.56 -25.16 -11.82
N GLU A 85 -10.20 -23.88 -11.77
CA GLU A 85 -11.06 -22.70 -11.99
C GLU A 85 -12.56 -22.92 -11.69
N SER A 86 -12.99 -22.58 -10.48
CA SER A 86 -14.41 -22.41 -10.17
C SER A 86 -14.59 -21.11 -9.37
N PRO A 87 -15.50 -20.21 -9.79
CA PRO A 87 -15.64 -18.87 -9.22
C PRO A 87 -16.43 -18.91 -7.91
N LYS A 88 -15.89 -19.53 -6.86
CA LYS A 88 -16.44 -19.45 -5.49
C LYS A 88 -15.29 -19.42 -4.49
N TRP A 89 -14.73 -18.23 -4.28
CA TRP A 89 -13.61 -17.93 -3.38
C TRP A 89 -13.96 -17.96 -1.88
N LYS A 90 -15.07 -18.58 -1.47
CA LYS A 90 -15.35 -18.83 -0.04
C LYS A 90 -14.65 -20.10 0.42
N ILE A 91 -13.33 -20.00 0.62
CA ILE A 91 -12.70 -20.87 1.61
C ILE A 91 -12.98 -20.22 2.97
N ARG A 92 -13.95 -20.78 3.72
CA ARG A 92 -14.03 -20.52 5.17
C ARG A 92 -12.84 -21.21 5.84
N LEU A 93 -11.65 -20.64 5.71
CA LEU A 93 -10.56 -20.96 6.61
C LEU A 93 -10.82 -20.15 7.88
N GLY A 94 -11.47 -20.80 8.86
CA GLY A 94 -11.51 -20.33 10.24
C GLY A 94 -10.13 -20.48 10.89
N LEU A 95 -9.13 -19.86 10.28
CA LEU A 95 -7.77 -19.73 10.76
C LEU A 95 -7.46 -18.23 10.79
N LEU A 96 -8.30 -17.54 11.55
CA LEU A 96 -8.11 -16.29 12.31
C LEU A 96 -9.45 -15.95 12.97
#